data_AF-A0A839IY77-F1
#
_entry.id   AF-A0A839IY77-F1
#
_cell.length_a   1.000
_cell.length_b   1.000
_cell.length_c   1.000
_cell.angle_alpha   90.00
_cell.angle_beta   90.00
_cell.angle_gamma   90.00
#
_symmetry.space_group_name_H-M   'P 1'
#
loop_
_entity.id
_entity.type
_entity.pdbx_description
1 polymer ?
#
loop_
_entity_poly.entity_id
_entity_poly.type
_entity_poly.pdbx_seq_one_letter_code
_entity_poly.pdbx_strand_id
1 'polypeptide(L)'
;MNLPESTGADQPHGDRPRVAYDPAGPAGAQVRTWLLQLGAQPVDRAEPGASGLPVAPQGDGIARADVAAFVRGLKGGGRSRGERFDDHGSAQSWPRGSF
;
A
#
# COMPACT_ATOMS: atom_id res chain seq x y z
N MET A 1 43.84 -11.48 6.69
CA MET A 1 42.63 -11.23 7.51
C MET A 1 42.28 -9.76 7.40
N ASN A 2 40.99 -9.43 7.43
CA ASN A 2 40.34 -8.12 7.22
C ASN A 2 39.97 -7.76 5.78
N LEU A 3 38.83 -8.31 5.35
CA LEU A 3 37.91 -7.61 4.46
C LEU A 3 37.18 -6.55 5.29
N PRO A 4 37.01 -5.30 4.83
CA PRO A 4 36.00 -4.43 5.40
C PRO A 4 34.65 -5.05 5.08
N GLU A 5 33.88 -5.44 6.10
CA GLU A 5 32.46 -5.69 5.94
C GLU A 5 31.85 -4.39 5.43
N SER A 6 31.56 -4.38 4.12
CA SER A 6 30.72 -3.41 3.47
C SER A 6 29.44 -3.31 4.29
N THR A 7 29.37 -2.30 5.15
CA THR A 7 28.13 -1.77 5.70
C THR A 7 27.40 -1.21 4.48
N GLY A 8 26.77 -2.13 3.74
CA GLY A 8 25.94 -1.83 2.59
C GLY A 8 24.89 -0.88 3.11
N ALA A 9 25.04 0.37 2.72
CA ALA A 9 24.20 1.48 3.10
C ALA A 9 22.74 1.02 3.18
N ASP A 10 22.13 1.27 4.34
CA ASP A 10 20.71 1.46 4.52
C ASP A 10 20.27 2.50 3.48
N GLN A 11 20.01 2.05 2.25
CA GLN A 11 19.46 2.90 1.23
C GLN A 11 18.06 3.28 1.74
N PRO A 12 17.71 4.57 1.82
CA PRO A 12 16.37 4.98 2.17
C PRO A 12 15.48 4.48 1.02
N HIS A 13 14.92 3.28 1.20
CA HIS A 13 13.93 2.70 0.32
C HIS A 13 12.82 3.74 0.24
N GLY A 14 12.68 4.39 -0.92
CA GLY A 14 11.68 5.43 -1.14
C GLY A 14 10.37 5.04 -0.45
N ASP A 15 9.97 5.88 0.50
CA ASP A 15 8.99 5.64 1.57
C ASP A 15 7.91 4.63 1.16
N ARG A 16 8.14 3.35 1.46
CA ARG A 16 7.13 2.32 1.22
C ARG A 16 6.06 2.47 2.29
N PRO A 17 4.77 2.58 1.94
CA PRO A 17 3.74 2.73 2.95
C PRO A 17 3.74 1.51 3.86
N ARG A 18 3.89 1.76 5.16
CA ARG A 18 3.80 0.74 6.21
C ARG A 18 2.33 0.42 6.44
N VAL A 19 1.99 -0.86 6.35
CA VAL A 19 0.61 -1.33 6.44
C VAL A 19 0.53 -2.47 7.44
N ALA A 20 -0.32 -2.32 8.45
CA ALA A 20 -0.58 -3.38 9.40
C ALA A 20 -1.43 -4.49 8.76
N TYR A 21 -1.17 -5.74 9.12
CA TYR A 21 -2.01 -6.89 8.76
C TYR A 21 -2.02 -7.92 9.89
N ASP A 22 -3.05 -8.76 9.91
CA ASP A 22 -3.22 -9.89 10.79
C ASP A 22 -2.74 -11.17 10.11
N PRO A 23 -1.61 -11.78 10.53
CA PRO A 23 -1.13 -13.02 9.93
C PRO A 23 -1.98 -14.23 10.28
N ALA A 24 -2.62 -14.22 11.45
CA ALA A 24 -3.50 -15.30 11.92
C ALA A 24 -4.93 -15.19 11.34
N GLY A 25 -5.25 -14.05 10.73
CA GLY A 25 -6.56 -13.75 10.19
C GLY A 25 -6.83 -14.39 8.83
N PRO A 26 -8.08 -14.29 8.35
CA PRO A 26 -8.47 -14.82 7.04
C PRO A 26 -7.59 -14.22 5.94
N ALA A 27 -7.10 -15.11 5.07
CA ALA A 27 -6.20 -14.78 3.96
C ALA A 27 -4.89 -14.05 4.36
N GLY A 28 -4.45 -14.08 5.63
CA GLY A 28 -3.28 -13.34 6.12
C GLY A 28 -2.00 -13.55 5.29
N ALA A 29 -1.70 -14.79 4.91
CA ALA A 29 -0.56 -15.11 4.03
C ALA A 29 -0.68 -14.52 2.61
N GLN A 30 -1.89 -14.51 2.04
CA GLN A 30 -2.16 -13.91 0.73
C GLN A 30 -2.06 -12.39 0.79
N VAL A 31 -2.65 -11.77 1.81
CA VAL A 31 -2.63 -10.32 2.02
C VAL A 31 -1.20 -9.82 2.19
N ARG A 32 -0.38 -10.50 3.00
CA ARG A 32 1.06 -10.21 3.11
C ARG A 32 1.75 -10.23 1.75
N THR A 33 1.48 -11.27 0.95
CA THR A 33 2.07 -11.43 -0.39
C THR A 33 1.64 -10.30 -1.32
N TRP A 34 0.37 -9.92 -1.31
CA TRP A 34 -0.13 -8.82 -2.13
C TRP A 34 0.46 -7.48 -1.72
N LEU A 35 0.57 -7.19 -0.42
CA LEU A 35 1.20 -5.95 0.07
C LEU A 35 2.64 -5.82 -0.45
N LEU A 36 3.43 -6.89 -0.38
CA LEU A 36 4.80 -6.90 -0.91
C LEU A 36 4.83 -6.66 -2.43
N GLN A 37 3.96 -7.33 -3.18
CA GLN A 37 3.86 -7.15 -4.64
C GLN A 37 3.39 -5.73 -5.04
N LEU A 38 2.58 -5.10 -4.19
CA LEU A 38 2.09 -3.73 -4.38
C LEU A 38 3.10 -2.67 -3.90
N GLY A 39 4.25 -3.09 -3.36
CA GLY A 39 5.30 -2.20 -2.87
C GLY A 39 5.04 -1.58 -1.50
N ALA A 40 4.08 -2.12 -0.73
CA ALA A 40 3.87 -1.76 0.67
C ALA A 40 4.77 -2.59 1.60
N GLN A 41 5.07 -2.06 2.78
CA GLN A 41 5.76 -2.81 3.84
C GLN A 41 4.72 -3.40 4.79
N PRO A 42 4.47 -4.72 4.76
CA PRO A 42 3.57 -5.36 5.71
C PRO A 42 4.19 -5.39 7.10
N VAL A 43 3.42 -5.01 8.11
CA VAL A 43 3.78 -5.04 9.52
C VAL A 43 2.75 -5.91 10.24
N ASP A 44 3.20 -6.92 10.97
CA ASP A 44 2.29 -7.74 11.77
C ASP A 44 1.63 -6.85 12.84
N ARG A 45 0.30 -6.88 12.93
CA ARG A 45 -0.48 -6.08 13.87
C ARG A 45 -0.14 -6.35 15.34
N ALA A 46 0.43 -7.51 15.66
CA ALA A 46 0.87 -7.88 17.00
C ALA A 46 2.22 -7.24 17.38
N GLU A 47 2.97 -6.75 16.39
CA GLU A 47 4.28 -6.13 16.62
C GLU A 47 4.14 -4.76 17.29
N PRO A 48 5.08 -4.38 18.19
CA PRO A 48 5.03 -3.10 18.90
C PRO A 48 5.09 -1.88 17.98
N GLY A 49 5.56 -2.03 16.74
CA GLY A 49 5.61 -0.98 15.72
C GLY A 49 4.39 -0.86 14.81
N ALA A 50 3.33 -1.63 15.07
CA ALA A 50 2.11 -1.64 14.25
C ALA A 50 1.02 -0.67 14.72
N SER A 51 1.13 -0.18 15.97
CA SER A 51 0.15 0.75 16.53
C SER A 51 0.09 2.05 15.71
N GLY A 52 -1.11 2.43 15.29
CA GLY A 52 -1.34 3.62 14.46
C GLY A 52 -1.07 3.44 12.96
N LEU A 53 -0.62 2.26 12.51
CA LEU A 53 -0.52 1.98 11.07
C LEU A 53 -1.92 1.72 10.47
N PRO A 54 -2.14 2.11 9.21
CA PRO A 54 -3.36 1.75 8.51
C PRO A 54 -3.39 0.23 8.30
N VAL A 55 -4.53 -0.39 8.60
CA VAL A 55 -4.71 -1.85 8.56
C VAL A 55 -5.24 -2.25 7.20
N ALA A 56 -4.58 -3.22 6.54
CA ALA A 56 -5.04 -3.77 5.27
C ALA A 56 -6.43 -4.42 5.42
N PRO A 57 -7.30 -4.32 4.39
CA PRO A 57 -8.56 -5.03 4.41
C PRO A 57 -8.29 -6.55 4.40
N GLN A 58 -8.96 -7.27 5.31
CA GLN A 58 -8.90 -8.71 5.47
C GLN A 58 -10.29 -9.24 5.79
N GLY A 59 -10.59 -10.44 5.30
CA GLY A 59 -11.90 -11.05 5.46
C GLY A 59 -12.05 -12.24 4.52
N ASP A 60 -13.11 -13.02 4.74
CA ASP A 60 -13.51 -14.04 3.78
C ASP A 60 -13.92 -13.37 2.45
N GLY A 61 -13.45 -13.91 1.32
CA GLY A 61 -13.73 -13.33 0.01
C GLY A 61 -12.96 -12.05 -0.34
N ILE A 62 -11.96 -11.63 0.45
CA ILE A 62 -11.13 -10.46 0.11
C ILE A 62 -10.38 -10.67 -1.20
N ALA A 63 -10.44 -9.71 -2.12
CA ALA A 63 -9.72 -9.78 -3.38
C ALA A 63 -8.45 -8.92 -3.35
N ARG A 64 -7.48 -9.30 -4.19
CA ARG A 64 -6.25 -8.53 -4.40
C ARG A 64 -6.53 -7.07 -4.83
N ALA A 65 -7.63 -6.84 -5.55
CA ALA A 65 -8.03 -5.52 -6.02
C ALA A 65 -8.35 -4.57 -4.86
N ASP A 66 -8.98 -5.05 -3.79
CA ASP A 66 -9.31 -4.26 -2.61
C ASP A 66 -8.04 -3.83 -1.87
N VAL A 67 -7.09 -4.75 -1.69
CA VAL A 67 -5.78 -4.44 -1.09
C VAL A 67 -4.98 -3.46 -1.96
N ALA A 68 -5.07 -3.59 -3.29
CA ALA A 68 -4.43 -2.65 -4.22
C ALA A 68 -5.03 -1.25 -4.15
N ALA A 69 -6.37 -1.13 -4.09
CA ALA A 69 -7.06 0.14 -3.93
C ALA A 69 -6.67 0.82 -2.62
N PHE A 70 -6.59 0.06 -1.53
CA PHE A 70 -6.14 0.53 -0.23
C PHE A 70 -4.70 1.09 -0.28
N VAL A 71 -3.73 0.30 -0.78
CA VAL A 71 -2.32 0.75 -0.88
C VAL A 71 -2.19 1.98 -1.78
N ARG A 72 -2.93 2.04 -2.88
CA ARG A 72 -2.97 3.21 -3.77
C ARG A 72 -3.54 4.44 -3.07
N GLY A 73 -4.55 4.27 -2.23
CA GLY A 73 -5.11 5.33 -1.38
C GLY A 73 -4.08 5.91 -0.42
N LEU A 74 -3.23 5.08 0.19
CA LEU A 74 -2.14 5.53 1.06
C LEU A 74 -1.10 6.37 0.31
N LYS A 75 -0.72 5.92 -0.90
CA LYS A 75 0.23 6.64 -1.76
C LYS A 75 -0.34 7.97 -2.30
N GLY A 76 -1.67 8.05 -2.45
CA GLY A 76 -2.39 9.25 -2.88
C GLY A 76 -2.72 10.24 -1.76
N GLY A 77 -2.81 9.77 -0.50
CA GLY A 77 -3.22 10.58 0.66
C GLY A 77 -2.26 11.71 1.06
N GLY A 78 -1.04 11.73 0.50
CA GLY A 78 -0.12 12.87 0.58
C GLY A 78 -0.45 14.04 -0.35
N ARG A 79 -1.50 13.94 -1.19
CA ARG A 79 -1.99 15.02 -2.05
C ARG A 79 -3.48 15.30 -1.77
N SER A 80 -3.69 16.37 -1.01
CA SER A 80 -4.91 17.18 -0.93
C SER A 80 -6.19 16.54 -0.37
N ARG A 81 -6.38 16.69 0.95
CA ARG A 81 -7.71 16.83 1.58
C ARG A 81 -7.91 18.28 2.05
N GLY A 82 -7.68 19.24 1.15
CA GLY A 82 -7.84 20.67 1.39
C GLY A 82 -8.55 21.44 0.26
N GLU A 83 -8.56 20.92 -0.96
CA GLU A 83 -9.21 21.50 -2.14
C GLU A 83 -9.71 20.27 -2.93
N ARG A 84 -10.97 20.06 -3.27
CA ARG A 84 -11.96 20.99 -3.82
C ARG A 84 -13.35 20.46 -3.47
N PHE A 85 -14.04 21.17 -2.58
CA PHE A 85 -15.44 21.50 -2.85
C PHE A 85 -15.36 22.60 -3.89
N ASP A 86 -15.32 22.24 -5.17
CA ASP A 86 -15.68 23.19 -6.21
C ASP A 86 -16.32 22.44 -7.37
N ASP A 87 -17.48 22.96 -7.68
CA ASP A 87 -18.33 22.71 -8.81
C ASP A 87 -17.52 22.57 -10.10
N HIS A 88 -17.91 21.62 -10.96
CA HIS A 88 -18.08 21.82 -12.41
C HIS A 88 -18.15 20.45 -13.09
N GLY A 89 -19.32 20.17 -13.66
CA GLY A 89 -19.53 19.06 -14.56
C GLY A 89 -18.69 19.19 -15.83
N SER A 90 -18.38 18.04 -16.43
CA SER A 90 -18.53 17.82 -17.86
C SER A 90 -18.16 16.38 -18.19
N ALA A 91 -19.16 15.65 -18.69
CA ALA A 91 -18.96 14.44 -19.45
C ALA A 91 -17.97 14.71 -20.60
N GLN A 92 -17.02 13.81 -20.83
CA GLN A 92 -16.50 13.58 -22.18
C GLN A 92 -15.88 12.18 -22.32
N SER A 93 -16.50 11.46 -23.23
CA SER A 93 -16.22 10.14 -23.78
C SER A 93 -14.76 9.99 -24.21
N TRP A 94 -14.13 8.84 -23.90
CA TRP A 94 -12.85 8.48 -24.48
C TRP A 94 -13.08 7.90 -25.89
N PRO A 95 -12.43 8.41 -26.95
CA PRO A 95 -12.65 7.92 -28.29
C PRO A 95 -12.02 6.53 -28.48
N ARG A 96 -12.80 5.62 -29.09
CA ARG A 96 -12.29 4.37 -29.66
C ARG A 96 -11.39 4.72 -30.85
N GLY A 97 -10.12 4.33 -30.79
CA GLY A 97 -9.19 4.40 -31.91
C GLY A 97 -9.19 3.09 -32.70
N SER A 98 -9.66 3.17 -33.94
CA SER A 98 -9.45 2.17 -35.00
C SER A 98 -8.14 2.47 -35.73
N PHE A 99 -7.39 1.41 -36.11
CA PHE A 99 -6.80 1.18 -37.44
C PHE A 99 -6.45 -0.31 -37.57
#